data_AF-A0A1I7GR78-F1
#
_entry.id   AF-A0A1I7GR78-F1
#
_cell.length_a   1.000
_cell.length_b   1.000
_cell.length_c   1.000
_cell.angle_alpha   90.00
_cell.angle_beta   90.00
_cell.angle_gamma   90.00
#
_symmetry.space_group_name_H-M   'P 1'
#
loop_
_entity.id
_entity.type
_entity.pdbx_description
1 polymer ?
#
loop_
_entity_poly.entity_id
_entity_poly.type
_entity_poly.pdbx_seq_one_letter_code
_entity_poly.pdbx_strand_id
1 'polypeptide(L)'
;MEARVYDRLCGWLCLALGITGWWTGAVWDYMRITRPEAGLWTALGVLAVLGARAKRREAFLVCCLLTFALASWAIWAWVDSSARLGTVEPLEGLIRLLAAVWGVYAAGSELARWVAR
;
A
#
# COMPACT_ATOMS: atom_id res chain seq x y z
N MET A 1 15.01 10.44 1.82
CA MET A 1 15.25 9.27 2.72
C MET A 1 13.93 8.66 3.17
N GLU A 2 12.91 9.48 3.44
CA GLU A 2 11.59 9.02 3.88
C GLU A 2 10.87 8.13 2.87
N ALA A 3 10.96 8.41 1.56
CA ALA A 3 10.36 7.56 0.53
C ALA A 3 10.84 6.09 0.60
N ARG A 4 12.14 5.86 0.84
CA ARG A 4 12.68 4.51 0.97
C ARG A 4 12.24 3.80 2.26
N VAL A 5 12.07 4.56 3.34
CA VAL A 5 11.59 4.03 4.62
C VAL A 5 10.11 3.65 4.49
N TYR A 6 9.31 4.52 3.86
CA TYR A 6 7.93 4.26 3.49
C TYR A 6 7.81 3.00 2.63
N ASP A 7 8.55 2.90 1.53
CA ASP A 7 8.53 1.74 0.63
C ASP A 7 8.89 0.44 1.37
N ARG A 8 9.85 0.48 2.31
CA ARG A 8 10.22 -0.69 3.12
C ARG A 8 9.09 -1.10 4.06
N LEU A 9 8.57 -0.16 4.84
CA LEU A 9 7.59 -0.46 5.90
C LEU A 9 6.24 -0.84 5.28
N CYS A 10 5.75 -0.06 4.31
CA CYS A 10 4.54 -0.41 3.57
C CYS A 10 4.74 -1.70 2.78
N GLY A 11 5.92 -1.93 2.19
CA GLY A 11 6.19 -3.17 1.47
C GLY A 11 6.12 -4.42 2.34
N TRP A 12 6.75 -4.39 3.51
CA TRP A 12 6.64 -5.48 4.48
C TRP A 12 5.22 -5.67 5.00
N LEU A 13 4.50 -4.58 5.27
CA LEU A 13 3.12 -4.64 5.74
C LEU A 13 2.19 -5.24 4.68
N CYS A 14 2.30 -4.80 3.42
CA CYS A 14 1.54 -5.35 2.30
C CYS A 14 1.87 -6.83 2.04
N LEU A 15 3.16 -7.21 2.13
CA LEU A 15 3.57 -8.62 2.02
C LEU A 15 3.00 -9.46 3.15
N ALA A 16 3.06 -8.99 4.39
CA ALA A 16 2.50 -9.70 5.53
C ALA A 16 1.00 -9.93 5.35
N LEU A 17 0.24 -8.89 4.99
CA LEU A 17 -1.19 -8.98 4.70
C LEU A 17 -1.51 -9.93 3.55
N GLY A 18 -0.73 -9.85 2.48
CA GLY A 18 -0.86 -10.74 1.32
C GLY A 18 -0.61 -12.20 1.69
N ILE A 19 0.48 -12.50 2.41
CA ILE A 19 0.82 -13.86 2.86
C ILE A 19 -0.27 -14.40 3.80
N THR A 20 -0.75 -13.57 4.75
CA THR A 20 -1.86 -13.97 5.62
C THR A 20 -3.12 -14.24 4.81
N GLY A 21 -3.45 -13.42 3.81
CA GLY A 21 -4.59 -13.65 2.92
C GLY A 21 -4.49 -14.97 2.15
N TRP A 22 -3.29 -15.39 1.74
CA TRP A 22 -3.07 -16.69 1.09
C TRP A 22 -3.23 -17.89 2.04
N TRP A 23 -2.82 -17.75 3.29
CA TRP A 23 -2.80 -18.85 4.27
C TRP A 23 -4.12 -19.01 5.03
N THR A 24 -4.63 -17.92 5.56
CA THR A 24 -5.80 -17.94 6.46
C THR A 24 -7.06 -17.38 5.79
N GLY A 25 -6.92 -16.55 4.75
CA GLY A 25 -8.05 -15.85 4.11
C GLY A 25 -8.75 -14.81 5.01
N ALA A 26 -8.32 -14.70 6.26
CA ALA A 26 -8.82 -13.77 7.26
C ALA A 26 -7.72 -13.43 8.26
N VAL A 27 -7.66 -12.16 8.67
CA VAL A 27 -6.89 -11.71 9.83
C VAL A 27 -7.88 -11.58 10.97
N TRP A 28 -8.07 -12.66 11.73
CA TRP A 28 -9.03 -12.71 12.84
C TRP A 28 -10.46 -12.35 12.38
N ASP A 29 -11.25 -11.73 13.27
CA ASP A 29 -12.59 -11.20 12.98
C ASP A 29 -12.58 -9.75 12.43
N TYR A 30 -11.40 -9.21 12.14
CA TYR A 30 -11.23 -7.78 11.78
C TYR A 30 -10.84 -7.52 10.33
N MET A 31 -10.42 -8.56 9.60
CA MET A 31 -10.14 -8.43 8.17
C MET A 31 -10.46 -9.74 7.46
N ARG A 32 -11.34 -9.71 6.46
CA ARG A 32 -11.51 -10.81 5.50
C ARG A 32 -10.83 -10.45 4.19
N ILE A 33 -9.82 -11.23 3.81
CA ILE A 33 -9.01 -10.97 2.61
C ILE A 33 -9.38 -11.99 1.56
N THR A 34 -10.00 -11.55 0.47
CA THR A 34 -10.30 -12.45 -0.64
C THR A 34 -9.01 -12.82 -1.40
N ARG A 35 -8.99 -13.97 -2.08
CA ARG A 35 -7.84 -14.39 -2.91
C ARG A 35 -7.35 -13.33 -3.91
N PRO A 36 -8.22 -12.61 -4.66
CA PRO A 36 -7.74 -11.54 -5.53
C PRO A 36 -7.09 -10.39 -4.75
N GLU A 37 -7.62 -10.03 -3.58
CA GLU A 37 -7.02 -8.99 -2.72
C GLU A 37 -5.66 -9.43 -2.17
N ALA A 38 -5.51 -10.68 -1.75
CA ALA A 38 -4.22 -11.23 -1.33
C ALA A 38 -3.17 -11.14 -2.47
N GLY A 39 -3.59 -11.39 -3.71
CA GLY A 39 -2.76 -11.21 -4.90
C GLY A 39 -2.32 -9.75 -5.10
N LEU A 40 -3.22 -8.79 -4.93
CA LEU A 40 -2.91 -7.37 -5.03
C LEU A 40 -1.99 -6.89 -3.89
N TRP A 41 -2.27 -7.28 -2.66
CA TRP A 41 -1.44 -6.98 -1.49
C TRP A 41 -0.01 -7.54 -1.65
N THR A 42 0.12 -8.78 -2.10
CA THR A 42 1.45 -9.37 -2.38
C THR A 42 2.17 -8.66 -3.52
N ALA A 43 1.49 -8.35 -4.63
CA ALA A 43 2.09 -7.64 -5.76
C ALA A 43 2.59 -6.24 -5.37
N LEU A 44 1.77 -5.46 -4.65
CA LEU A 44 2.16 -4.15 -4.12
C LEU A 44 3.32 -4.26 -3.14
N GLY A 45 3.30 -5.26 -2.26
CA GLY A 45 4.37 -5.52 -1.30
C GLY A 45 5.70 -5.84 -1.96
N VAL A 46 5.71 -6.68 -3.00
CA VAL A 46 6.92 -6.98 -3.79
C VAL A 46 7.43 -5.72 -4.49
N LEU A 47 6.55 -4.96 -5.16
CA LEU A 47 6.92 -3.72 -5.83
C LEU A 47 7.57 -2.72 -4.86
N ALA A 48 6.98 -2.55 -3.68
CA ALA A 48 7.50 -1.68 -2.63
C ALA A 48 8.88 -2.11 -2.12
N VAL A 49 9.08 -3.41 -1.87
CA VAL A 49 10.37 -3.93 -1.41
C VAL A 49 11.46 -3.76 -2.48
N LEU A 50 11.11 -3.93 -3.76
CA LEU A 50 12.01 -3.68 -4.88
C LEU A 50 12.34 -2.18 -4.99
N GLY A 51 11.33 -1.31 -4.90
CA GLY A 51 11.50 0.15 -4.90
C GLY A 51 12.40 0.67 -3.77
N ALA A 52 12.28 0.08 -2.58
CA ALA A 52 13.12 0.44 -1.44
C ALA A 52 14.62 0.14 -1.66
N ARG A 53 14.94 -0.83 -2.54
CA ARG A 53 16.32 -1.17 -2.94
C ARG A 53 16.82 -0.37 -4.15
N ALA A 54 15.94 0.36 -4.81
CA ALA A 54 16.20 1.04 -6.06
C ALA A 54 16.94 2.39 -5.89
N LYS A 55 17.33 3.00 -7.01
CA LYS A 55 17.96 4.35 -6.99
C LYS A 55 16.96 5.39 -6.49
N ARG A 56 17.46 6.56 -6.05
CA ARG A 56 16.63 7.61 -5.42
C ARG A 56 15.42 8.03 -6.27
N ARG A 57 15.58 8.09 -7.61
CA ARG A 57 14.50 8.39 -8.58
C ARG A 57 13.45 7.29 -8.66
N GLU A 58 13.90 6.05 -8.76
CA GLU A 58 13.03 4.87 -8.87
C GLU A 58 12.25 4.64 -7.57
N ALA A 59 12.88 4.79 -6.41
CA ALA A 59 12.21 4.72 -5.11
C ALA A 59 11.11 5.79 -4.98
N PHE A 60 11.36 7.02 -5.44
CA PHE A 60 10.33 8.06 -5.47
C PHE A 60 9.15 7.69 -6.39
N LEU A 61 9.42 7.17 -7.58
CA LEU A 61 8.37 6.71 -8.49
C LEU A 61 7.53 5.56 -7.89
N VAL A 62 8.18 4.60 -7.25
CA VAL A 62 7.50 3.49 -6.56
C VAL A 62 6.66 3.99 -5.39
N CYS A 63 7.18 4.91 -4.58
CA CYS A 63 6.42 5.57 -3.51
C CYS A 63 5.16 6.24 -4.06
N CYS A 64 5.27 7.02 -5.14
CA CYS A 64 4.11 7.65 -5.78
C CYS A 64 3.11 6.62 -6.31
N LEU A 65 3.57 5.57 -6.97
CA LEU A 65 2.72 4.50 -7.48
C LEU A 65 1.98 3.75 -6.37
N LEU A 66 2.66 3.39 -5.29
CA LEU A 66 2.06 2.77 -4.10
C LEU A 66 1.02 3.67 -3.47
N THR A 67 1.35 4.94 -3.28
CA THR A 67 0.45 5.93 -2.71
C THR A 67 -0.82 6.03 -3.54
N PHE A 68 -0.67 6.13 -4.87
CA PHE A 68 -1.80 6.23 -5.78
C PHE A 68 -2.63 4.94 -5.83
N ALA A 69 -1.98 3.76 -5.82
CA ALA A 69 -2.67 2.48 -5.80
C ALA A 69 -3.48 2.30 -4.51
N LEU A 70 -2.90 2.61 -3.34
CA LEU A 70 -3.57 2.49 -2.05
C LEU A 70 -4.69 3.53 -1.89
N ALA A 71 -4.48 4.77 -2.33
CA ALA A 71 -5.49 5.81 -2.31
C ALA A 71 -6.66 5.48 -3.23
N SER A 72 -6.38 5.07 -4.48
CA SER A 72 -7.43 4.70 -5.43
C SER A 72 -8.22 3.48 -4.97
N TRP A 73 -7.54 2.48 -4.40
CA TRP A 73 -8.20 1.30 -3.83
C TRP A 73 -9.02 1.64 -2.58
N ALA A 74 -8.54 2.55 -1.73
CA ALA A 74 -9.34 3.08 -0.63
C ALA A 74 -10.59 3.81 -1.16
N ILE A 75 -10.47 4.70 -2.14
CA ILE A 75 -11.62 5.44 -2.69
C ILE A 75 -12.61 4.49 -3.37
N TRP A 76 -12.13 3.52 -4.15
CA TRP A 76 -12.97 2.53 -4.81
C TRP A 76 -13.79 1.70 -3.82
N ALA A 77 -13.22 1.35 -2.67
CA ALA A 77 -13.94 0.65 -1.60
C ALA A 77 -15.14 1.43 -1.06
N TRP A 78 -15.10 2.76 -1.11
CA TRP A 78 -16.20 3.63 -0.67
C TRP A 78 -17.25 3.85 -1.77
N VAL A 79 -16.80 3.91 -3.04
CA VAL A 79 -17.67 4.18 -4.20
C VAL A 79 -18.44 2.93 -4.63
N ASP A 80 -17.79 1.78 -4.62
CA ASP A 80 -18.37 0.51 -5.04
C ASP A 80 -18.19 -0.53 -3.94
N SER A 81 -19.21 -0.65 -3.08
CA SER A 81 -19.29 -1.72 -2.07
C SER A 81 -19.64 -3.08 -2.67
N SER A 82 -19.72 -3.19 -4.01
CA SER A 82 -20.15 -4.41 -4.67
C SER A 82 -19.14 -5.55 -4.48
N ALA A 83 -19.69 -6.74 -4.23
CA ALA A 83 -19.04 -7.97 -3.76
C ALA A 83 -17.95 -8.58 -4.67
N ARG A 84 -17.41 -7.87 -5.67
CA ARG A 84 -16.37 -8.41 -6.56
C ARG A 84 -15.00 -8.56 -5.90
N LEU A 85 -14.69 -7.70 -4.93
CA LEU A 85 -13.47 -7.79 -4.10
C LEU A 85 -13.77 -8.15 -2.64
N GLY A 86 -15.04 -8.19 -2.22
CA GLY A 86 -15.45 -8.40 -0.84
C GLY A 86 -15.87 -7.09 -0.17
N THR A 87 -16.53 -7.19 0.99
CA THR A 87 -16.87 -6.03 1.81
C THR A 87 -15.61 -5.54 2.50
N VAL A 88 -15.20 -4.29 2.24
CA VAL A 88 -14.01 -3.71 2.87
C VAL A 88 -14.29 -3.47 4.34
N GLU A 89 -13.55 -4.17 5.18
CA GLU A 89 -13.66 -4.04 6.63
C GLU A 89 -12.94 -2.76 7.12
N PRO A 90 -13.39 -2.16 8.23
CA PRO A 90 -12.92 -0.85 8.67
C PRO A 90 -11.41 -0.80 8.94
N LEU A 91 -10.82 -1.91 9.39
CA LEU A 91 -9.38 -2.01 9.63
C LEU A 91 -8.59 -1.94 8.32
N GLU A 92 -9.06 -2.62 7.28
CA GLU A 92 -8.43 -2.60 5.95
C GLU A 92 -8.50 -1.21 5.33
N GLY A 93 -9.66 -0.55 5.40
CA GLY A 93 -9.83 0.83 4.96
C GLY A 93 -8.87 1.78 5.68
N LEU A 94 -8.73 1.63 7.01
CA LEU A 94 -7.83 2.45 7.81
C LEU A 94 -6.37 2.26 7.43
N ILE A 95 -5.92 1.01 7.23
CA ILE A 95 -4.54 0.70 6.81
C ILE A 95 -4.23 1.35 5.46
N ARG A 96 -5.13 1.18 4.47
CA ARG A 96 -4.96 1.78 3.13
C ARG A 96 -4.87 3.30 3.21
N LEU A 97 -5.72 3.94 4.03
CA LEU A 97 -5.76 5.39 4.18
C LEU A 97 -4.54 5.94 4.92
N LEU A 98 -4.11 5.31 6.01
CA LEU A 98 -2.88 5.69 6.73
C LEU A 98 -1.64 5.55 5.84
N ALA A 99 -1.55 4.45 5.07
CA ALA A 99 -0.47 4.26 4.12
C ALA A 99 -0.49 5.33 3.02
N ALA A 100 -1.67 5.64 2.45
CA ALA A 100 -1.80 6.71 1.46
C ALA A 100 -1.38 8.08 2.01
N VAL A 101 -1.84 8.46 3.21
CA VAL A 101 -1.47 9.74 3.84
C VAL A 101 0.04 9.83 4.08
N TRP A 102 0.65 8.75 4.58
CA TRP A 102 2.10 8.71 4.77
C TRP A 102 2.85 8.78 3.44
N GLY A 103 2.36 8.09 2.41
CA GLY A 103 2.92 8.13 1.07
C GLY A 103 2.91 9.53 0.46
N VAL A 104 1.82 10.29 0.64
CA VAL A 104 1.74 11.70 0.22
C VAL A 104 2.78 12.56 0.94
N TYR A 105 2.93 12.38 2.25
CA TYR A 105 3.95 13.09 3.03
C TYR A 105 5.37 12.75 2.56
N ALA A 106 5.67 11.46 2.38
CA ALA A 106 6.99 10.99 1.97
C ALA A 106 7.35 11.46 0.53
N ALA A 107 6.38 11.44 -0.38
CA ALA A 107 6.56 11.99 -1.72
C ALA A 107 6.76 13.51 -1.69
N GLY A 108 5.94 14.24 -0.93
CA GLY A 108 6.05 15.69 -0.76
C GLY A 108 7.39 16.12 -0.17
N SER A 109 7.87 15.41 0.86
CA SER A 109 9.16 15.72 1.49
C SER A 109 10.36 15.41 0.59
N GLU A 110 10.25 14.41 -0.28
CA GLU A 110 11.29 14.09 -1.27
C GLU A 110 11.29 15.09 -2.43
N LEU A 111 10.10 15.55 -2.88
CA LEU A 111 9.94 16.58 -3.89
C LEU A 111 10.47 17.95 -3.40
N ALA A 112 10.13 18.35 -2.18
CA ALA A 112 10.65 19.58 -1.58
C ALA A 112 12.19 19.57 -1.51
N ARG A 113 12.78 18.41 -1.17
CA ARG A 113 14.25 18.22 -1.17
C ARG A 113 14.88 18.23 -2.56
N TRP A 114 14.11 17.97 -3.61
CA TRP A 114 14.56 18.09 -4.99
C TRP A 114 14.51 19.53 -5.49
N VAL A 115 13.43 20.26 -5.17
CA VAL A 115 13.26 21.66 -5.57
C VAL A 115 14.21 22.58 -4.83
N ALA A 116 14.58 22.26 -3.59
CA ALA A 116 15.53 23.04 -2.79
C ALA A 116 17.01 22.86 -3.19
N ARG A 117 17.32 22.05 -4.21
CA ARG A 117 18.68 21.87 -4.76
C ARG A 117 18.79 22.54 -6.12
#